data_AF-A0AAD2AQ85-F1
#
_entry.id   AF-A0AAD2AQ85-F1
#
_cell.length_a   1.000
_cell.length_b   1.000
_cell.length_c   1.000
_cell.angle_alpha   90.00
_cell.angle_beta   90.00
_cell.angle_gamma   90.00
#
_symmetry.space_group_name_H-M   'P 1'
#
loop_
_entity.id
_entity.type
_entity.pdbx_description
1 polymer ?
#
loop_
_entity_poly.entity_id
_entity_poly.type
_entity_poly.pdbx_seq_one_letter_code
_entity_poly.pdbx_strand_id
1 'polypeptide(L)' 'MNGIDPTNVFALLSTGISTADAISQDARLPAADCAAAARLRDALRAWKAVAYAFRDWQPPAPEKK' A
#
# COMPACT_ATOMS: atom_id res chain seq x y z
N MET A 1 10.85 -7.39 9.19
CA MET A 1 9.67 -6.49 9.31
C MET A 1 10.09 -5.16 8.71
N ASN A 2 9.48 -4.82 7.59
CA ASN A 2 10.06 -4.00 6.52
C ASN A 2 10.27 -2.54 6.94
N GLY A 3 11.42 -1.97 6.58
CA GLY A 3 11.77 -0.55 6.73
C GLY A 3 10.97 0.35 5.80
N ILE A 4 9.64 0.20 5.83
CA ILE A 4 8.70 1.08 5.15
C ILE A 4 8.53 2.29 6.05
N ASP A 5 8.82 3.46 5.53
CA ASP A 5 8.56 4.71 6.23
C ASP A 5 7.05 4.87 6.43
N PRO A 6 6.54 4.79 7.68
CA PRO A 6 5.12 4.92 7.96
C PRO A 6 4.61 6.35 7.74
N THR A 7 5.51 7.31 7.53
CA THR A 7 5.18 8.71 7.29
C THR A 7 5.07 9.01 5.79
N ASN A 8 5.62 8.14 4.94
CA ASN A 8 5.58 8.29 3.50
C ASN A 8 4.37 7.57 2.89
N VAL A 9 3.34 8.35 2.54
CA VAL A 9 2.08 7.85 1.96
C VAL A 9 2.32 7.04 0.67
N PHE A 10 3.26 7.45 -0.16
CA PHE A 10 3.60 6.72 -1.38
C PHE A 10 4.24 5.36 -1.08
N ALA A 11 5.14 5.29 -0.11
CA ALA A 11 5.78 4.05 0.32
C ALA A 11 4.75 3.08 0.93
N LEU A 12 3.86 3.59 1.78
CA LEU A 12 2.75 2.83 2.34
C LEU A 12 1.83 2.27 1.27
N LEU A 13 1.40 3.10 0.33
CA LEU A 13 0.49 2.70 -0.74
C LEU A 13 1.15 1.69 -1.68
N SER A 14 2.41 1.93 -2.05
CA SER A 14 3.18 1.00 -2.90
C SER A 14 3.36 -0.36 -2.21
N THR A 15 3.63 -0.37 -0.91
CA THR A 15 3.69 -1.62 -0.15
C THR A 15 2.33 -2.30 -0.10
N GLY A 16 1.26 -1.57 0.17
CA GLY A 16 -0.11 -2.11 0.20
C GLY A 16 -0.48 -2.80 -1.12
N ILE A 17 -0.13 -2.21 -2.26
CA ILE A 17 -0.32 -2.82 -3.59
C ILE A 17 0.44 -4.14 -3.69
N SER A 18 1.73 -4.15 -3.34
CA SER A 18 2.57 -5.35 -3.44
C SER A 18 2.09 -6.47 -2.51
N THR A 19 1.66 -6.14 -1.29
CA THR A 19 1.11 -7.12 -0.34
C THR A 19 -0.20 -7.70 -0.85
N ALA A 20 -1.11 -6.85 -1.36
CA ALA A 20 -2.37 -7.32 -1.92
C ALA A 20 -2.17 -8.18 -3.17
N ASP A 21 -1.17 -7.87 -4.00
CA ASP A 21 -0.78 -8.70 -5.15
C ASP A 21 -0.27 -10.08 -4.71
N ALA A 22 0.62 -10.13 -3.71
CA ALA A 22 1.13 -11.39 -3.16
C ALA A 22 0.01 -12.27 -2.58
N ILE A 23 -0.93 -11.68 -1.82
CA ILE A 23 -2.10 -12.39 -1.28
C ILE A 23 -3.01 -12.88 -2.40
N SER A 24 -3.24 -12.06 -3.43
CA SER A 24 -4.12 -12.44 -4.56
C SER A 24 -3.58 -13.63 -5.37
N GLN A 25 -2.26 -13.86 -5.32
CA GLN A 25 -1.58 -14.95 -6.00
C GLN A 25 -1.31 -16.15 -5.08
N ASP A 26 -1.64 -16.07 -3.78
CA ASP A 26 -1.42 -17.16 -2.84
C ASP A 26 -2.51 -18.23 -2.98
N ALA A 27 -2.17 -19.31 -3.69
CA ALA A 27 -3.06 -20.44 -3.91
C ALA A 27 -3.38 -21.25 -2.64
N ARG A 28 -2.71 -20.96 -1.51
CA ARG A 28 -2.99 -21.60 -0.21
C ARG A 28 -4.18 -20.95 0.50
N LEU A 29 -4.58 -19.74 0.08
CA LEU A 29 -5.68 -18.99 0.69
C LEU A 29 -7.02 -19.30 0.00
N PRO A 30 -8.15 -19.09 0.71
CA PRO A 30 -9.47 -19.20 0.11
C PRO A 30 -9.62 -18.30 -1.12
N ALA A 31 -10.29 -18.81 -2.17
CA ALA A 31 -10.48 -18.06 -3.42
C ALA A 31 -11.20 -16.70 -3.23
N ALA A 32 -12.09 -16.62 -2.23
CA ALA A 32 -12.78 -15.38 -1.87
C ALA A 32 -11.79 -14.31 -1.35
N ASP A 33 -10.82 -14.72 -0.52
CA ASP A 33 -9.80 -13.83 0.05
C ASP A 33 -8.83 -13.35 -1.03
N CYS A 34 -8.40 -14.25 -1.93
CA CYS A 34 -7.57 -13.89 -3.08
C CYS A 34 -8.29 -12.89 -4.00
N ALA A 35 -9.59 -13.08 -4.24
CA ALA A 35 -10.40 -12.17 -5.04
C ALA A 35 -10.62 -10.82 -4.33
N ALA A 36 -10.78 -10.81 -3.01
CA ALA A 36 -10.85 -9.57 -2.22
C ALA A 36 -9.52 -8.80 -2.29
N ALA A 37 -8.39 -9.50 -2.15
CA ALA A 37 -7.06 -8.93 -2.29
C ALA A 37 -6.80 -8.37 -3.69
N ALA A 38 -7.23 -9.07 -4.75
CA ALA A 38 -7.13 -8.57 -6.12
C ALA A 38 -7.88 -7.25 -6.31
N ARG A 39 -9.12 -7.14 -5.79
CA ARG A 39 -9.91 -5.89 -5.81
C ARG A 39 -9.23 -4.78 -5.02
N LEU A 40 -8.67 -5.09 -3.85
CA LEU A 40 -7.93 -4.13 -3.03
C LEU A 40 -6.70 -3.60 -3.78
N ARG A 41 -5.93 -4.49 -4.40
CA ARG A 41 -4.77 -4.14 -5.24
C ARG A 41 -5.17 -3.18 -6.36
N ASP A 42 -6.27 -3.46 -7.07
CA ASP A 42 -6.76 -2.59 -8.15
C ASP A 42 -7.24 -1.23 -7.64
N ALA A 43 -7.97 -1.21 -6.53
CA ALA A 43 -8.36 0.03 -5.87
C ALA A 43 -7.14 0.88 -5.48
N LEU A 44 -6.12 0.28 -4.86
CA LEU A 44 -4.89 0.98 -4.50
C LEU A 44 -4.10 1.45 -5.71
N ARG A 45 -4.07 0.68 -6.80
CA ARG A 45 -3.41 1.09 -8.06
C ARG A 45 -4.03 2.34 -8.66
N ALA A 46 -5.34 2.54 -8.54
CA ALA A 46 -6.00 3.76 -9.01
C ALA A 46 -5.46 5.02 -8.32
N TRP A 47 -5.05 4.91 -7.05
CA TRP A 47 -4.48 6.01 -6.27
C TRP A 47 -2.96 6.16 -6.44
N LYS A 48 -2.28 5.21 -7.08
CA LYS A 48 -0.80 5.21 -7.20
C LYS A 48 -0.27 6.43 -7.94
N ALA A 49 -0.94 6.85 -9.01
CA ALA A 49 -0.53 8.03 -9.78
C ALA A 49 -0.62 9.31 -8.94
N VAL A 50 -1.69 9.46 -8.15
CA VAL A 50 -1.88 10.59 -7.24
C VAL A 50 -0.82 10.56 -6.13
N ALA A 51 -0.61 9.40 -5.50
CA ALA A 51 0.38 9.24 -4.44
C ALA A 51 1.82 9.53 -4.91
N TYR A 52 2.14 9.29 -6.19
CA TYR A 52 3.46 9.56 -6.75
C TYR A 52 3.86 11.05 -6.67
N ALA A 53 2.88 11.96 -6.72
CA ALA A 53 3.13 13.40 -6.53
C ALA A 53 3.64 13.73 -5.11
N PHE A 54 3.38 12.85 -4.15
CA PHE A 54 3.74 13.00 -2.74
C PHE A 54 4.87 12.05 -2.32
N ARG A 55 5.60 11.45 -3.27
CA ARG A 55 6.65 10.45 -2.96
C ARG A 55 7.78 10.99 -2.07
N ASP A 56 8.03 12.29 -2.18
CA ASP A 56 9.07 13.01 -1.44
C ASP A 56 8.45 13.82 -0.27
N TRP A 57 7.12 13.76 -0.09
CA TRP A 57 6.43 14.45 0.99
C TRP A 57 6.61 13.70 2.30
N GLN A 58 7.04 14.42 3.33
CA GLN A 58 7.10 13.95 4.70
C GLN A 58 6.20 14.84 5.56
N PRO A 59 5.42 14.28 6.50
CA PRO A 59 4.66 15.08 7.43
C PRO A 59 5.61 15.93 8.27
N PRO A 60 5.22 17.17 8.61
CA PRO A 60 6.02 17.99 9.51
C PRO A 60 6.22 17.25 10.83
N ALA A 61 7.43 17.40 11.41
CA ALA A 61 7.73 16.79 12.70
C ALA A 61 6.64 17.19 13.71
N PRO A 62 6.15 16.26 14.54
CA PRO A 62 5.13 16.58 15.53
C PRO A 62 5.66 17.70 16.44
N GLU A 63 4.94 18.82 16.50
CA GLU A 63 5.26 19.89 17.44
C GLU A 63 5.21 19.31 18.85
N LYS A 64 6.35 19.33 19.54
CA LYS A 64 6.39 19.06 20.97
C LYS A 64 5.61 20.19 21.65
N LYS A 65 4.36 19.91 22.02
CA LYS A 65 3.60 20.74 22.96
C LYS A 65 4.15 20.58 24.37
#